data_AF-M5BTR2-F1
#
_entry.id   AF-M5BTR2-F1
#
_cell.length_a   1.000
_cell.length_b   1.000
_cell.length_c   1.000
_cell.angle_alpha   90.00
_cell.angle_beta   90.00
_cell.angle_gamma   90.00
#
_symmetry.space_group_name_H-M   'P 1'
#
loop_
_entity.id
_entity.type
_entity.pdbx_description
1 polymer ?
#
loop_
_entity_poly.entity_id
_entity_poly.type
_entity_poly.pdbx_seq_one_letter_code
_entity_poly.pdbx_strand_id
1 'polypeptide(L)'
;MSPPGSPNERTPLKKGAGTSSQPTVAGKASDARLDSHEHYEFGGPIGVTAMMAFFPPMMYYFWICLRFYNGSLVHPKSFGDIGSFLSRMWQHIRQDAAPTPRAWAIYTGLMVFELILAFIMPGYQQEGLPVPSLGYKTLTYHCNALWSFYATLAASAVLHTTELFRLTQIIDHFGEIMTVAIIYGFLLSFIVYGVTIVLGKQMRMSGNFFYDFWM
;
A
#
# COMPACT_ATOMS: atom_id res chain seq x y z
N MET A 1 -6.24 33.91 -34.84
CA MET A 1 -7.14 32.74 -34.93
C MET A 1 -6.54 31.67 -34.04
N SER A 2 -7.13 31.46 -32.86
CA SER A 2 -6.67 30.46 -31.88
C SER A 2 -7.47 29.16 -32.08
N PRO A 3 -6.87 27.97 -31.92
CA PRO A 3 -7.59 26.71 -32.08
C PRO A 3 -8.59 26.51 -30.91
N PRO A 4 -9.72 25.81 -31.14
CA PRO A 4 -10.73 25.58 -30.12
C PRO A 4 -10.19 24.65 -29.03
N GLY A 5 -10.32 25.08 -27.77
CA GLY A 5 -9.81 24.37 -26.59
C GLY A 5 -10.50 23.03 -26.37
N SER A 6 -9.72 22.05 -25.91
CA SER A 6 -10.23 20.76 -25.46
C SER A 6 -11.16 20.96 -24.25
N PRO A 7 -12.25 20.17 -24.13
CA PRO A 7 -13.11 20.22 -22.95
C PRO A 7 -12.31 19.78 -21.72
N ASN A 8 -12.33 20.62 -20.69
CA ASN A 8 -11.67 20.40 -19.42
C ASN A 8 -12.30 19.17 -18.71
N GLU A 9 -11.52 18.09 -18.57
CA GLU A 9 -11.92 16.75 -18.10
C GLU A 9 -12.40 16.69 -16.63
N ARG A 10 -12.47 17.85 -15.95
CA ARG A 10 -12.80 17.95 -14.51
C ARG A 10 -14.09 18.71 -14.22
N THR A 11 -15.02 18.79 -15.16
CA THR A 11 -16.36 19.34 -14.88
C THR A 11 -17.31 18.18 -14.58
N PRO A 12 -17.93 18.10 -13.38
CA PRO A 12 -18.91 17.07 -13.11
C PRO A 12 -20.06 17.21 -14.12
N LEU A 13 -20.34 16.16 -14.89
CA LEU A 13 -21.44 16.15 -15.84
C LEU A 13 -22.74 16.42 -15.08
N LYS A 14 -23.35 17.58 -15.36
CA LYS A 14 -24.66 17.97 -14.83
C LYS A 14 -25.65 16.86 -15.20
N LYS A 15 -26.17 16.13 -14.21
CA LYS A 15 -27.05 14.97 -14.39
C LYS A 15 -28.35 15.43 -15.05
N GLY A 16 -28.43 15.33 -16.38
CA GLY A 16 -29.64 15.58 -17.14
C GLY A 16 -30.69 14.53 -16.81
N ALA A 17 -31.92 14.97 -16.57
CA ALA A 17 -33.07 14.08 -16.38
C ALA A 17 -33.33 13.33 -17.70
N GLY A 18 -32.77 12.13 -17.85
CA GLY A 18 -32.97 11.28 -19.03
C GLY A 18 -31.83 10.34 -19.39
N THR A 19 -30.63 10.48 -18.81
CA THR A 19 -29.53 9.55 -19.09
C THR A 19 -29.71 8.27 -18.28
N SER A 20 -29.91 7.12 -18.95
CA SER A 20 -29.93 5.81 -18.29
C SER A 20 -28.67 5.63 -17.46
N SER A 21 -28.80 5.19 -16.20
CA SER A 21 -27.66 4.90 -15.30
C SER A 21 -26.81 3.71 -15.74
N GLN A 22 -27.12 3.12 -16.90
CA GLN A 22 -26.48 1.95 -17.46
C GLN A 22 -25.49 2.37 -18.55
N PRO A 23 -24.30 1.76 -18.59
CA PRO A 23 -23.31 2.06 -19.61
C PRO A 23 -23.82 1.72 -21.01
N THR A 24 -23.40 2.51 -21.99
CA THR A 24 -23.69 2.28 -23.41
C THR A 24 -23.06 0.96 -23.87
N VAL A 25 -23.51 0.41 -24.99
CA VAL A 25 -22.93 -0.82 -25.56
C VAL A 25 -21.43 -0.67 -25.82
N ALA A 26 -21.01 0.49 -26.34
CA ALA A 26 -19.59 0.82 -26.51
C ALA A 26 -18.85 0.90 -25.17
N GLY A 27 -19.48 1.46 -24.12
CA GLY A 27 -18.93 1.49 -22.77
C GLY A 27 -18.70 0.09 -22.22
N LYS A 28 -19.71 -0.80 -22.31
CA LYS A 28 -19.58 -2.19 -21.85
C LYS A 28 -18.48 -2.97 -22.57
N ALA A 29 -18.30 -2.73 -23.87
CA ALA A 29 -17.24 -3.35 -24.64
C ALA A 29 -15.85 -2.82 -24.21
N SER A 30 -15.74 -1.52 -23.93
CA SER A 30 -14.51 -0.93 -23.38
C SER A 30 -14.18 -1.48 -22.00
N ASP A 31 -15.18 -1.60 -21.12
CA ASP A 31 -15.02 -2.12 -19.76
C ASP A 31 -14.56 -3.58 -19.77
N ALA A 32 -15.17 -4.43 -20.61
CA ALA A 32 -14.75 -5.81 -20.78
C ALA A 32 -13.30 -5.94 -21.28
N ARG A 33 -12.84 -5.00 -22.10
CA ARG A 33 -11.45 -4.95 -22.55
C ARG A 33 -10.50 -4.54 -21.42
N LEU A 34 -10.87 -3.52 -20.62
CA LEU A 34 -10.07 -3.06 -19.48
C LEU A 34 -9.95 -4.09 -18.36
N ASP A 35 -10.95 -4.96 -18.21
CA ASP A 35 -10.92 -6.11 -17.29
C ASP A 35 -10.00 -7.25 -17.75
N SER A 36 -9.48 -7.19 -18.98
CA SER A 36 -8.47 -8.11 -19.51
C SER A 36 -7.05 -7.55 -19.35
N HIS A 37 -6.07 -8.43 -19.19
CA HIS A 37 -4.67 -8.04 -19.21
C HIS A 37 -4.23 -7.80 -20.67
N GLU A 38 -3.86 -6.56 -21.00
CA GLU A 38 -3.42 -6.20 -22.35
C GLU A 38 -1.90 -6.03 -22.47
N HIS A 39 -1.26 -5.49 -21.44
CA HIS A 39 0.17 -5.21 -21.46
C HIS A 39 0.76 -5.22 -20.05
N TYR A 40 2.05 -5.47 -20.00
CA TYR A 40 2.83 -5.41 -18.78
C TYR A 40 3.19 -3.97 -18.41
N GLU A 41 2.88 -3.58 -17.18
CA GLU A 41 3.30 -2.33 -16.54
C GLU A 41 4.60 -2.57 -15.73
N PHE A 42 5.23 -1.51 -15.23
CA PHE A 42 6.39 -1.61 -14.31
C PHE A 42 7.57 -2.48 -14.81
N GLY A 43 7.79 -2.55 -16.13
CA GLY A 43 8.83 -3.40 -16.73
C GLY A 43 8.49 -4.89 -16.77
N GLY A 44 7.23 -5.25 -16.57
CA GLY A 44 6.71 -6.61 -16.60
C GLY A 44 7.30 -7.53 -15.55
N PRO A 45 7.27 -8.86 -15.75
CA PRO A 45 7.66 -9.83 -14.74
C PRO A 45 9.08 -9.62 -14.18
N ILE A 46 10.01 -9.16 -15.02
CA ILE A 46 11.39 -8.88 -14.59
C ILE A 46 11.44 -7.63 -13.72
N GLY A 47 10.78 -6.55 -14.15
CA GLY A 47 10.76 -5.27 -13.43
C GLY A 47 10.11 -5.39 -12.06
N VAL A 48 8.92 -5.99 -11.98
CA VAL A 48 8.21 -6.21 -10.70
C VAL A 48 8.98 -7.14 -9.77
N THR A 49 9.60 -8.20 -10.29
CA THR A 49 10.46 -9.09 -9.47
C THR A 49 11.64 -8.33 -8.90
N ALA A 50 12.29 -7.47 -9.71
CA ALA A 50 13.37 -6.62 -9.24
C ALA A 50 12.88 -5.64 -8.15
N MET A 51 11.71 -5.03 -8.31
CA MET A 51 11.12 -4.12 -7.32
C MET A 51 10.80 -4.84 -6.00
N MET A 52 10.17 -6.02 -6.05
CA MET A 52 9.90 -6.87 -4.88
C MET A 52 11.17 -7.24 -4.12
N ALA A 53 12.23 -7.58 -4.86
CA ALA A 53 13.50 -7.98 -4.27
C ALA A 53 14.32 -6.79 -3.74
N PHE A 54 14.22 -5.62 -4.38
CA PHE A 54 15.09 -4.48 -4.10
C PHE A 54 14.51 -3.47 -3.11
N PHE A 55 13.19 -3.23 -3.13
CA PHE A 55 12.58 -2.20 -2.29
C PHE A 55 12.73 -2.47 -0.78
N PRO A 56 12.50 -3.68 -0.26
CA PRO A 56 12.71 -3.92 1.17
C PRO A 56 14.17 -3.73 1.61
N PRO A 57 15.19 -4.30 0.94
CA PRO A 57 16.60 -3.99 1.23
C PRO A 57 16.95 -2.50 1.11
N MET A 58 16.36 -1.80 0.14
CA MET A 58 16.57 -0.36 -0.03
C MET A 58 16.03 0.44 1.17
N MET A 59 14.89 0.05 1.75
CA MET A 59 14.38 0.66 2.98
C MET A 59 15.34 0.45 4.16
N TYR A 60 15.85 -0.77 4.34
CA TYR A 60 16.88 -1.03 5.36
C TYR A 60 18.13 -0.20 5.12
N TYR A 61 18.60 -0.11 3.87
CA TYR A 61 19.79 0.66 3.53
C TYR A 61 19.64 2.14 3.92
N PHE A 62 18.53 2.79 3.55
CA PHE A 62 18.31 4.19 3.92
C PHE A 62 18.17 4.38 5.42
N TRP A 63 17.43 3.50 6.10
CA TRP A 63 17.33 3.54 7.56
C TRP A 63 18.69 3.36 8.23
N ILE A 64 19.52 2.44 7.76
CA ILE A 64 20.88 2.20 8.27
C ILE A 64 21.74 3.46 8.08
N CYS A 65 21.71 4.08 6.89
CA CYS A 65 22.45 5.30 6.60
C CYS A 65 22.04 6.43 7.56
N LEU A 66 20.74 6.62 7.75
CA LEU A 66 20.19 7.61 8.68
C LEU A 66 20.60 7.34 10.13
N ARG A 67 20.47 6.08 10.58
CA ARG A 67 20.63 5.73 11.99
C ARG A 67 22.08 5.59 12.45
N PHE A 68 22.93 4.99 11.63
CA PHE A 68 24.29 4.58 12.01
C PHE A 68 25.40 5.36 11.30
N TYR A 69 25.07 6.11 10.25
CA TYR A 69 26.03 6.86 9.44
C TYR A 69 25.70 8.35 9.32
N ASN A 70 24.96 8.91 10.29
CA ASN A 70 24.57 10.32 10.34
C ASN A 70 23.88 10.82 9.04
N GLY A 71 23.11 9.94 8.38
CA GLY A 71 22.44 10.26 7.12
C GLY A 71 23.32 10.23 5.88
N SER A 72 24.61 9.89 6.00
CA SER A 72 25.49 9.73 4.85
C SER A 72 25.17 8.45 4.08
N LEU A 73 25.10 8.54 2.75
CA LEU A 73 24.95 7.39 1.86
C LEU A 73 26.28 6.63 1.78
N VAL A 74 26.33 5.47 2.44
CA VAL A 74 27.55 4.64 2.49
C VAL A 74 27.56 3.61 1.36
N HIS A 75 28.73 3.40 0.77
CA HIS A 75 28.92 2.43 -0.30
C HIS A 75 30.23 1.64 -0.10
N PRO A 76 30.40 0.50 -0.78
CA PRO A 76 31.67 -0.21 -0.79
C PRO A 76 32.82 0.72 -1.22
N LYS A 77 33.98 0.61 -0.56
CA LYS A 77 35.16 1.42 -0.89
C LYS A 77 35.88 0.94 -2.16
N SER A 78 35.68 -0.31 -2.53
CA SER A 78 36.25 -0.95 -3.72
C SER A 78 35.40 -2.17 -4.10
N PHE A 79 35.64 -2.74 -5.28
CA PHE A 79 34.99 -3.99 -5.70
C PHE A 79 35.24 -5.16 -4.74
N GLY A 80 36.42 -5.21 -4.11
CA GLY A 80 36.75 -6.22 -3.10
C GLY A 80 36.00 -6.05 -1.77
N ASP A 81 35.53 -4.84 -1.45
CA ASP A 81 34.79 -4.55 -0.20
C ASP A 81 33.29 -4.83 -0.32
N ILE A 82 32.77 -5.23 -1.48
CA ILE A 82 31.31 -5.47 -1.66
C ILE A 82 30.79 -6.50 -0.65
N GLY A 83 31.46 -7.65 -0.53
CA GLY A 83 31.03 -8.70 0.41
C GLY A 83 31.08 -8.23 1.87
N SER A 84 32.16 -7.55 2.26
CA SER A 84 32.30 -7.00 3.61
C SER A 84 31.28 -5.90 3.88
N PHE A 85 30.97 -5.06 2.90
CA PHE A 85 29.92 -4.04 2.98
C PHE A 85 28.55 -4.66 3.21
N LEU A 86 28.17 -5.67 2.42
CA LEU A 86 26.89 -6.36 2.60
C LEU A 86 26.80 -7.05 3.97
N SER A 87 27.90 -7.64 4.45
CA SER A 87 27.97 -8.20 5.80
C SER A 87 27.75 -7.13 6.88
N ARG A 88 28.38 -5.96 6.76
CA ARG A 88 28.16 -4.81 7.67
C ARG A 88 26.71 -4.33 7.64
N MET A 89 26.08 -4.25 6.46
CA MET A 89 24.66 -3.87 6.35
C MET A 89 23.76 -4.91 7.00
N TRP A 90 24.01 -6.19 6.75
CA TRP A 90 23.26 -7.29 7.34
C TRP A 90 23.37 -7.32 8.87
N GLN A 91 24.55 -6.99 9.41
CA GLN A 91 24.75 -6.92 10.86
C GLN A 91 23.80 -5.90 11.52
N HIS A 92 23.66 -4.70 10.95
CA HIS A 92 22.71 -3.69 11.43
C HIS A 92 21.25 -4.20 11.38
N ILE A 93 20.86 -4.88 10.30
CA ILE A 93 19.51 -5.47 10.19
C ILE A 93 19.29 -6.51 11.30
N ARG A 94 20.25 -7.42 11.47
CA ARG A 94 20.13 -8.52 12.43
C ARG A 94 20.10 -8.04 13.89
N GLN A 95 20.88 -7.01 14.21
CA GLN A 95 21.04 -6.52 15.58
C GLN A 95 19.92 -5.53 15.95
N ASP A 96 19.58 -4.62 15.05
CA ASP A 96 18.77 -3.44 15.37
C ASP A 96 17.41 -3.39 14.64
N ALA A 97 17.15 -4.33 13.73
CA ALA A 97 15.88 -4.44 13.03
C ALA A 97 15.25 -5.84 13.10
N ALA A 98 15.76 -6.75 13.92
CA ALA A 98 15.12 -8.06 14.08
C ALA A 98 13.68 -7.89 14.62
N PRO A 99 12.70 -8.65 14.11
CA PRO A 99 11.33 -8.54 14.57
C PRO A 99 11.22 -8.98 16.03
N THR A 100 10.65 -8.15 16.90
CA THR A 100 10.47 -8.44 18.32
C THR A 100 8.97 -8.54 18.66
N PRO A 101 8.59 -9.24 19.75
CA PRO A 101 7.20 -9.26 20.22
C PRO A 101 6.63 -7.86 20.49
N ARG A 102 7.48 -6.90 20.89
CA ARG A 102 7.10 -5.50 21.07
C ARG A 102 6.70 -4.86 19.73
N ALA A 103 7.54 -5.00 18.70
CA ALA A 103 7.26 -4.44 17.39
C ALA A 103 5.98 -5.03 16.78
N TRP A 104 5.76 -6.34 16.95
CA TRP A 104 4.49 -6.99 16.60
C TRP A 104 3.31 -6.36 17.35
N ALA A 105 3.41 -6.23 18.67
CA ALA A 105 2.33 -5.64 19.48
C ALA A 105 2.01 -4.18 19.06
N ILE A 106 3.04 -3.37 18.79
CA ILE A 106 2.87 -1.98 18.34
C ILE A 106 2.18 -1.94 16.97
N TYR A 107 2.72 -2.66 15.98
CA TYR A 107 2.22 -2.60 14.61
C TYR A 107 0.82 -3.23 14.48
N THR A 108 0.62 -4.41 15.04
CA THR A 108 -0.69 -5.09 15.06
C THR A 108 -1.71 -4.28 15.86
N GLY A 109 -1.31 -3.70 16.99
CA GLY A 109 -2.17 -2.83 17.80
C GLY A 109 -2.70 -1.64 17.00
N LEU A 110 -1.83 -0.96 16.25
CA LEU A 110 -2.24 0.11 15.34
C LEU A 110 -3.19 -0.40 14.25
N MET A 111 -2.86 -1.50 13.57
CA MET A 111 -3.69 -2.05 12.50
C MET A 111 -5.10 -2.42 12.98
N VAL A 112 -5.20 -3.08 14.14
CA VAL A 112 -6.49 -3.45 14.74
C VAL A 112 -7.27 -2.21 15.18
N PHE A 113 -6.60 -1.24 15.79
CA PHE A 113 -7.22 0.02 16.20
C PHE A 113 -7.80 0.78 14.99
N GLU A 114 -7.01 0.97 13.93
CA GLU A 114 -7.48 1.62 12.70
C GLU A 114 -8.62 0.86 12.03
N LEU A 115 -8.58 -0.48 12.03
CA LEU A 115 -9.67 -1.30 11.51
C LEU A 115 -10.96 -1.10 12.32
N ILE A 116 -10.87 -1.06 13.65
CA ILE A 116 -12.01 -0.76 14.52
C ILE A 116 -12.57 0.62 14.19
N LEU A 117 -11.72 1.65 14.10
CA LEU A 117 -12.15 3.00 13.75
C LEU A 117 -12.84 3.04 12.38
N ALA A 118 -12.32 2.34 11.38
CA ALA A 118 -12.92 2.24 10.05
C ALA A 118 -14.37 1.71 10.08
N PHE A 119 -14.70 0.82 11.02
CA PHE A 119 -16.07 0.31 11.19
C PHE A 119 -16.96 1.23 12.04
N ILE A 120 -16.45 1.82 13.12
CA ILE A 120 -17.29 2.46 14.14
C ILE A 120 -17.37 3.99 14.03
N MET A 121 -16.34 4.65 13.50
CA MET A 121 -16.32 6.11 13.47
C MET A 121 -17.37 6.63 12.50
N PRO A 122 -18.08 7.72 12.83
CA PRO A 122 -19.09 8.29 11.96
C PRO A 122 -18.49 8.67 10.61
N GLY A 123 -19.17 8.29 9.53
CA GLY A 123 -18.71 8.51 8.17
C GLY A 123 -19.84 8.76 7.20
N TYR A 124 -19.50 9.38 6.07
CA TYR A 124 -20.43 9.57 4.97
C TYR A 124 -20.47 8.33 4.10
N GLN A 125 -21.67 7.88 3.72
CA GLN A 125 -21.84 6.74 2.81
C GLN A 125 -21.84 7.24 1.37
N GLN A 126 -20.81 6.88 0.60
CA GLN A 126 -20.64 7.27 -0.80
C GLN A 126 -20.73 6.06 -1.72
N GLU A 127 -21.62 6.12 -2.70
CA GLU A 127 -21.65 5.11 -3.78
C GLU A 127 -20.45 5.32 -4.72
N GLY A 128 -19.70 4.24 -4.97
CA GLY A 128 -18.66 4.24 -5.98
C GLY A 128 -19.20 4.18 -7.41
N LEU A 129 -18.27 4.11 -8.36
CA LEU A 129 -18.62 3.87 -9.75
C LEU A 129 -19.18 2.44 -9.92
N PRO A 130 -20.12 2.23 -10.84
CA PRO A 130 -20.60 0.89 -11.19
C PRO A 130 -19.44 -0.01 -11.60
N VAL A 131 -19.34 -1.20 -11.00
CA VAL A 131 -18.22 -2.13 -11.24
C VAL A 131 -18.61 -3.15 -12.31
N PRO A 132 -17.96 -3.17 -13.50
CA PRO A 132 -18.31 -4.07 -14.60
C PRO A 132 -18.27 -5.55 -14.19
N SER A 133 -17.23 -5.97 -13.50
CA SER A 133 -17.05 -7.35 -13.01
C SER A 133 -18.09 -7.81 -11.98
N LEU A 134 -18.82 -6.87 -11.37
CA LEU A 134 -19.94 -7.13 -10.46
C LEU A 134 -21.30 -6.86 -11.11
N GLY A 135 -21.39 -6.92 -12.44
CA GLY A 135 -22.63 -6.67 -13.19
C GLY A 135 -23.11 -5.23 -13.06
N TYR A 136 -22.19 -4.27 -12.99
CA TYR A 136 -22.45 -2.83 -12.79
C TYR A 136 -23.14 -2.51 -11.47
N LYS A 137 -22.99 -3.37 -10.46
CA LYS A 137 -23.36 -3.04 -9.09
C LYS A 137 -22.44 -1.94 -8.56
N THR A 138 -23.01 -0.96 -7.85
CA THR A 138 -22.24 0.03 -7.09
C THR A 138 -21.88 -0.52 -5.71
N LEU A 139 -20.71 -0.15 -5.21
CA LEU A 139 -20.28 -0.46 -3.86
C LEU A 139 -20.43 0.80 -3.00
N THR A 140 -21.08 0.65 -1.84
CA THR A 140 -21.18 1.71 -0.85
C THR A 140 -19.89 1.77 -0.03
N TYR A 141 -19.23 2.92 -0.02
CA TYR A 141 -18.02 3.18 0.75
C TYR A 141 -18.35 4.01 1.99
N HIS A 142 -17.96 3.53 3.15
CA HIS A 142 -18.05 4.27 4.40
C HIS A 142 -16.84 5.19 4.56
N CYS A 143 -17.01 6.48 4.28
CA CYS A 143 -15.94 7.46 4.30
C CYS A 143 -15.88 8.19 5.65
N ASN A 144 -15.09 7.66 6.60
CA ASN A 144 -14.88 8.22 7.94
C ASN A 144 -13.43 8.67 8.22
N ALA A 145 -12.59 8.79 7.20
CA ALA A 145 -11.15 9.04 7.35
C ALA A 145 -10.80 10.23 8.27
N LEU A 146 -11.53 11.35 8.20
CA LEU A 146 -11.28 12.52 9.06
C LEU A 146 -11.56 12.21 10.54
N TRP A 147 -12.65 11.53 10.84
CA TRP A 147 -12.99 11.15 12.21
C TRP A 147 -12.01 10.14 12.77
N SER A 148 -11.68 9.10 12.00
CA SER A 148 -10.66 8.12 12.38
C SER A 148 -9.30 8.78 12.63
N PHE A 149 -8.88 9.70 11.76
CA PHE A 149 -7.63 10.45 11.93
C PHE A 149 -7.58 11.24 13.25
N TYR A 150 -8.61 12.03 13.56
CA TYR A 150 -8.63 12.77 14.82
C TYR A 150 -8.74 11.86 16.05
N ALA A 151 -9.43 10.73 15.95
CA ALA A 151 -9.45 9.73 17.01
C ALA A 151 -8.07 9.13 17.25
N THR A 152 -7.31 8.81 16.20
CA THR A 152 -5.92 8.33 16.30
C THR A 152 -4.99 9.37 16.89
N LEU A 153 -5.12 10.65 16.51
CA LEU A 153 -4.35 11.73 17.12
C LEU A 153 -4.67 11.89 18.62
N ALA A 154 -5.95 11.88 18.99
CA ALA A 154 -6.37 11.97 20.38
C ALA A 154 -5.87 10.78 21.20
N ALA A 155 -6.00 9.56 20.68
CA ALA A 155 -5.48 8.35 21.33
C ALA A 155 -3.96 8.42 21.50
N SER A 156 -3.24 8.87 20.47
CA SER A 156 -1.78 9.05 20.52
C SER A 156 -1.37 10.06 21.60
N ALA A 157 -2.08 11.19 21.71
CA ALA A 157 -1.82 12.20 22.73
C ALA A 157 -2.10 11.67 24.14
N VAL A 158 -3.22 10.98 24.35
CA VAL A 158 -3.56 10.36 25.64
C VAL A 158 -2.51 9.33 26.03
N LEU A 159 -2.17 8.40 25.14
CA LEU A 159 -1.16 7.37 25.40
C LEU A 159 0.22 7.95 25.71
N HIS A 160 0.60 9.04 25.04
CA HIS A 160 1.87 9.71 25.28
C HIS A 160 1.92 10.42 26.64
N THR A 161 0.89 11.22 26.95
CA THR A 161 0.80 12.04 28.17
C THR A 161 0.58 11.21 29.43
N THR A 162 -0.06 10.05 29.31
CA THR A 162 -0.23 9.08 30.41
C THR A 162 0.96 8.13 30.58
N GLU A 163 1.98 8.25 29.73
CA GLU A 163 3.18 7.40 29.69
C GLU A 163 2.92 5.91 29.40
N LEU A 164 1.68 5.52 29.10
CA LEU A 164 1.32 4.14 28.72
C LEU A 164 2.02 3.71 27.42
N PHE A 165 2.14 4.62 26.45
CA PHE A 165 2.93 4.41 25.24
C PHE A 165 3.54 5.73 24.78
N ARG A 166 4.84 5.88 24.97
CA ARG A 166 5.57 7.08 24.53
C ARG A 166 5.82 6.99 23.02
N LEU A 167 5.39 8.01 22.28
CA LEU A 167 5.61 8.10 20.83
C LEU A 167 7.09 7.98 20.41
N THR A 168 8.04 8.31 21.29
CA THR A 168 9.47 8.10 21.03
C THR A 168 9.82 6.65 20.78
N GLN A 169 9.07 5.69 21.35
CA GLN A 169 9.28 4.26 21.14
C GLN A 169 9.19 3.87 19.65
N ILE A 170 8.44 4.62 18.83
CA ILE A 170 8.36 4.38 17.38
C ILE A 170 9.73 4.64 16.73
N ILE A 171 10.42 5.70 17.14
CA ILE A 171 11.75 6.05 16.63
C ILE A 171 12.80 5.11 17.24
N ASP A 172 12.69 4.83 18.54
CA ASP A 172 13.64 3.97 19.27
C ASP A 172 13.66 2.53 18.70
N HIS A 173 12.50 2.03 18.24
CA HIS A 173 12.32 0.68 17.68
C HIS A 173 11.97 0.68 16.19
N PHE A 174 12.33 1.74 15.46
CA PHE A 174 11.92 1.91 14.06
C PHE A 174 12.33 0.73 13.18
N GLY A 175 13.55 0.21 13.35
CA GLY A 175 14.06 -0.93 12.59
C GLY A 175 13.19 -2.17 12.76
N GLU A 176 12.87 -2.51 14.01
CA GLU A 176 12.03 -3.67 14.35
C GLU A 176 10.61 -3.53 13.77
N ILE A 177 10.00 -2.34 13.89
CA ILE A 177 8.67 -2.03 13.37
C ILE A 177 8.65 -2.10 11.85
N MET A 178 9.68 -1.55 11.18
CA MET A 178 9.82 -1.61 9.73
C MET A 178 9.89 -3.06 9.24
N THR A 179 10.63 -3.92 9.92
CA THR A 179 10.70 -5.36 9.59
C THR A 179 9.34 -6.04 9.72
N VAL A 180 8.62 -5.79 10.82
CA VAL A 180 7.26 -6.32 11.01
C VAL A 180 6.32 -5.81 9.93
N ALA A 181 6.40 -4.53 9.56
CA ALA A 181 5.59 -3.93 8.49
C ALA A 181 5.86 -4.59 7.13
N ILE A 182 7.13 -4.83 6.79
CA ILE A 182 7.52 -5.56 5.57
C ILE A 182 6.94 -6.98 5.57
N ILE A 183 7.02 -7.69 6.70
CA ILE A 183 6.44 -9.04 6.85
C ILE A 183 4.92 -8.99 6.63
N TYR A 184 4.22 -8.03 7.26
CA TYR A 184 2.79 -7.82 7.07
C TYR A 184 2.43 -7.57 5.60
N GLY A 185 3.20 -6.72 4.91
CA GLY A 185 3.01 -6.40 3.50
C GLY A 185 3.02 -7.65 2.63
N PHE A 186 4.10 -8.44 2.70
CA PHE A 186 4.18 -9.69 1.94
C PHE A 186 3.10 -10.69 2.35
N LEU A 187 2.90 -10.89 3.66
CA LEU A 187 1.95 -11.88 4.17
C LEU A 187 0.52 -11.57 3.69
N LEU A 188 0.07 -10.31 3.82
CA LEU A 188 -1.27 -9.91 3.38
C LEU A 188 -1.41 -10.01 1.87
N SER A 189 -0.40 -9.64 1.08
CA SER A 189 -0.41 -9.86 -0.37
C SER A 189 -0.56 -11.34 -0.72
N PHE A 190 0.16 -12.24 -0.05
CA PHE A 190 0.01 -13.70 -0.26
C PHE A 190 -1.38 -14.20 0.10
N ILE A 191 -1.94 -13.72 1.22
CA ILE A 191 -3.29 -14.08 1.64
C ILE A 191 -4.31 -13.61 0.60
N VAL A 192 -4.26 -12.35 0.18
CA VAL A 192 -5.21 -11.79 -0.78
C VAL A 192 -5.09 -12.51 -2.13
N TYR A 193 -3.88 -12.71 -2.65
CA TYR A 193 -3.63 -13.45 -3.88
C TYR A 193 -4.19 -14.87 -3.83
N GLY A 194 -3.95 -15.60 -2.73
CA GLY A 194 -4.48 -16.95 -2.55
C GLY A 194 -6.01 -16.97 -2.43
N VAL A 195 -6.60 -16.08 -1.63
CA VAL A 195 -8.04 -16.01 -1.40
C VAL A 195 -8.79 -15.68 -2.69
N THR A 196 -8.30 -14.76 -3.50
CA THR A 196 -8.98 -14.39 -4.76
C THR A 196 -8.97 -15.53 -5.76
N ILE A 197 -7.87 -16.29 -5.87
CA ILE A 197 -7.78 -17.50 -6.71
C ILE A 197 -8.74 -18.58 -6.23
N VAL A 198 -8.73 -18.90 -4.93
CA VAL A 198 -9.61 -19.93 -4.35
C VAL A 198 -11.09 -19.60 -4.54
N LEU A 199 -11.44 -18.31 -4.44
CA LEU A 199 -12.82 -17.85 -4.63
C LEU A 199 -13.19 -17.65 -6.11
N GLY A 200 -12.26 -17.79 -7.06
CA GLY A 200 -12.51 -17.52 -8.48
C GLY A 200 -12.83 -16.04 -8.77
N LYS A 201 -12.30 -15.13 -7.95
CA LYS A 201 -12.55 -13.67 -7.99
C LYS A 201 -11.34 -12.85 -8.43
N GLN A 202 -10.32 -13.51 -8.97
CA GLN A 202 -9.16 -12.84 -9.56
C GLN A 202 -9.57 -12.00 -10.77
N MET A 203 -8.94 -10.84 -10.95
CA MET A 203 -9.22 -9.91 -12.06
C MET A 203 -7.90 -9.52 -12.74
N ARG A 204 -7.94 -9.30 -14.06
CA ARG A 204 -6.80 -8.80 -14.85
C ARG A 204 -5.49 -9.61 -14.71
N MET A 205 -5.59 -10.93 -14.52
CA MET A 205 -4.44 -11.83 -14.40
C MET A 205 -3.67 -11.91 -15.73
N SER A 206 -2.35 -11.77 -15.67
CA SER A 206 -1.43 -11.95 -16.80
C SER A 206 -1.02 -13.41 -17.03
N GLY A 207 -1.18 -14.26 -16.01
CA GLY A 207 -0.70 -15.64 -16.00
C GLY A 207 0.76 -15.77 -15.55
N ASN A 208 1.45 -14.67 -15.26
CA ASN A 208 2.76 -14.67 -14.63
C ASN A 208 2.63 -14.44 -13.12
N PHE A 209 3.05 -15.43 -12.32
CA PHE A 209 2.93 -15.38 -10.86
C PHE A 209 3.54 -14.12 -10.22
N PHE A 210 4.76 -13.72 -10.58
CA PHE A 210 5.43 -12.58 -9.95
C PHE A 210 4.76 -11.25 -10.30
N TYR A 211 4.26 -11.13 -11.53
CA TYR A 211 3.50 -9.95 -11.96
C TYR A 211 2.13 -9.90 -11.28
N ASP A 212 1.40 -11.01 -11.28
CA ASP A 212 0.06 -11.08 -10.71
C ASP A 212 0.07 -10.96 -9.18
N PHE A 213 1.17 -11.32 -8.52
CA PHE A 213 1.36 -11.10 -7.08
C PHE A 213 1.69 -9.64 -6.74
N TRP A 214 2.38 -8.94 -7.66
CA TRP A 214 2.77 -7.54 -7.48
C TRP A 214 1.59 -6.57 -7.65
N MET A 215 0.71 -6.86 -8.63
CA MET A 215 -0.46 -6.06 -8.97
C MET A 215 -1.60 -6.23 -7.96
#